data_AF-A0A7W5ZPP9-F1
#
_entry.id   AF-A0A7W5ZPP9-F1
#
_cell.length_a   1.000
_cell.length_b   1.000
_cell.length_c   1.000
_cell.angle_alpha   90.00
_cell.angle_beta   90.00
_cell.angle_gamma   90.00
#
_symmetry.space_group_name_H-M   'P 1'
#
loop_
_entity.id
_entity.type
_entity.pdbx_description
1 polymer ?
#
loop_
_entity_poly.entity_id
_entity_poly.type
_entity_poly.pdbx_seq_one_letter_code
_entity_poly.pdbx_strand_id
1 'polypeptide(L)'
;MAAFIGGAILKTKADSTNTPNGAFKVFASANGKAIGTLKPSSYVGSFVQSVGEWTQIRLRNPISGNQYGWILSDKLVQWQAPYNYYIQNGRTGVNVRNAPSLTSGVLKKLNGGMLAGKSDGYNENGFVFLALNGGGYGWISADYITRSNVTAQPTTTGTETRPPDLSAPTETKDYRQFLLPGIIFLSCITLLMLVRYAIKFQE
;
A
#
# COMPACT_ATOMS: atom_id res chain seq x y z
N MET A 1 -1.06 -18.19 2.71
CA MET A 1 -1.96 -17.23 2.03
C MET A 1 -1.44 -15.83 2.34
N ALA A 2 -1.26 -14.94 1.35
CA ALA A 2 -0.78 -13.59 1.63
C ALA A 2 -1.89 -12.81 2.37
N ALA A 3 -1.62 -12.41 3.61
CA ALA A 3 -2.55 -11.60 4.37
C ALA A 3 -2.44 -10.14 3.91
N PHE A 4 -3.44 -9.66 3.18
CA PHE A 4 -3.54 -8.24 2.85
C PHE A 4 -4.12 -7.48 4.04
N ILE A 5 -3.60 -6.27 4.28
CA ILE A 5 -4.14 -5.37 5.30
C ILE A 5 -5.42 -4.71 4.75
N GLY A 6 -6.45 -4.54 5.59
CA GLY A 6 -7.67 -3.83 5.25
C GLY A 6 -7.39 -2.49 4.56
N GLY A 7 -7.94 -2.27 3.36
CA GLY A 7 -7.73 -1.04 2.58
C GLY A 7 -6.40 -0.93 1.84
N ALA A 8 -5.52 -1.94 1.90
CA ALA A 8 -4.26 -1.94 1.16
C ALA A 8 -4.49 -1.78 -0.34
N ILE A 9 -3.68 -0.96 -1.00
CA ILE A 9 -3.70 -0.85 -2.47
C ILE A 9 -3.12 -2.13 -3.06
N LEU A 10 -3.84 -2.67 -4.03
CA LEU A 10 -3.46 -3.89 -4.73
C LEU A 10 -3.04 -3.59 -6.16
N LYS A 11 -2.12 -4.43 -6.65
CA LYS A 11 -1.61 -4.43 -8.01
C LYS A 11 -1.66 -5.86 -8.54
N THR A 12 -1.92 -6.01 -9.84
CA THR A 12 -1.74 -7.30 -10.52
C THR A 12 -0.25 -7.64 -10.63
N LYS A 13 0.08 -8.93 -10.58
CA LYS A 13 1.45 -9.39 -10.77
C LYS A 13 1.99 -9.05 -12.16
N ALA A 14 3.32 -8.99 -12.24
CA ALA A 14 4.05 -9.03 -13.51
C ALA A 14 4.05 -10.50 -13.97
N ASP A 15 3.61 -10.72 -15.20
CA ASP A 15 3.43 -12.02 -15.84
C ASP A 15 2.16 -12.83 -15.48
N SER A 16 1.65 -13.40 -16.57
CA SER A 16 0.29 -13.81 -16.90
C SER A 16 0.24 -15.30 -17.21
N THR A 17 1.12 -16.08 -16.59
CA THR A 17 1.24 -17.53 -16.77
C THR A 17 -0.16 -18.17 -16.65
N ASN A 18 -0.71 -18.55 -17.81
CA ASN A 18 -2.01 -19.16 -18.07
C ASN A 18 -3.24 -18.24 -18.26
N THR A 19 -3.07 -16.97 -18.63
CA THR A 19 -4.19 -16.07 -18.97
C THR A 19 -4.18 -15.71 -20.46
N PRO A 20 -5.20 -16.12 -21.24
CA PRO A 20 -5.32 -15.69 -22.63
C PRO A 20 -5.28 -14.15 -22.71
N ASN A 21 -4.42 -13.60 -23.57
CA ASN A 21 -4.18 -12.16 -23.78
C ASN A 21 -3.46 -11.43 -22.63
N GLY A 22 -2.85 -12.17 -21.70
CA GLY A 22 -2.07 -11.58 -20.63
C GLY A 22 -2.90 -10.83 -19.57
N ALA A 23 -4.23 -10.89 -19.59
CA ALA A 23 -5.09 -10.09 -18.72
C ALA A 23 -5.72 -10.95 -17.61
N PHE A 24 -5.72 -10.44 -16.38
CA PHE A 24 -6.30 -11.12 -15.22
C PHE A 24 -7.83 -10.97 -15.21
N LYS A 25 -8.54 -12.08 -15.14
CA LYS A 25 -10.01 -12.08 -15.09
C LYS A 25 -10.50 -11.52 -13.75
N VAL A 26 -11.57 -10.72 -13.82
CA VAL A 26 -12.31 -10.21 -12.67
C VAL A 26 -13.70 -10.80 -12.71
N PHE A 27 -14.22 -11.18 -11.55
CA PHE A 27 -15.50 -11.88 -11.40
C PHE A 27 -16.47 -11.09 -10.52
N ALA A 28 -17.78 -11.26 -10.76
CA ALA A 28 -18.84 -10.61 -9.96
C ALA A 28 -18.88 -11.13 -8.51
N SER A 29 -18.55 -12.40 -8.33
CA SER A 29 -18.47 -13.11 -7.05
C SER A 29 -17.31 -14.11 -7.08
N ALA A 30 -16.92 -14.64 -5.91
CA ALA A 30 -16.02 -15.80 -5.85
C ALA A 30 -16.62 -16.96 -6.68
N ASN A 31 -15.84 -17.52 -7.60
CA ASN A 31 -16.28 -18.54 -8.58
C ASN A 31 -17.46 -18.12 -9.49
N GLY A 32 -17.76 -16.82 -9.59
CA GLY A 32 -18.90 -16.32 -10.35
C GLY A 32 -18.64 -16.17 -11.85
N LYS A 33 -19.50 -15.38 -12.50
CA LYS A 33 -19.32 -14.96 -13.90
C LYS A 33 -18.19 -13.93 -14.01
N ALA A 34 -17.34 -14.06 -15.02
CA ALA A 34 -16.34 -13.04 -15.35
C ALA A 34 -17.03 -11.76 -15.84
N ILE A 35 -16.67 -10.62 -15.25
CA ILE A 35 -17.21 -9.29 -15.56
C ILE A 35 -16.26 -8.45 -16.40
N GLY A 36 -14.98 -8.84 -16.48
CA GLY A 36 -13.99 -8.17 -17.31
C GLY A 36 -12.58 -8.65 -17.02
N THR A 37 -11.60 -7.87 -17.47
CA THR A 37 -10.18 -8.20 -17.33
C THR A 37 -9.36 -6.98 -16.90
N LEU A 38 -8.21 -7.25 -16.28
CA LEU A 38 -7.25 -6.25 -15.81
C LEU A 38 -5.87 -6.52 -16.39
N LYS A 39 -5.16 -5.45 -16.74
CA LYS A 39 -3.81 -5.53 -17.31
C LYS A 39 -2.81 -6.02 -16.25
N PRO A 40 -1.71 -6.68 -16.65
CA PRO A 40 -0.59 -6.96 -15.76
C PRO A 40 0.02 -5.71 -15.18
N SER A 41 0.71 -5.89 -14.05
CA SER A 41 1.48 -4.84 -13.40
C SER A 41 0.70 -3.53 -13.21
N SER A 42 -0.62 -3.61 -13.04
CA SER A 42 -1.52 -2.47 -12.97
C SER A 42 -2.18 -2.40 -11.62
N TYR A 43 -2.35 -1.19 -11.11
CA TYR A 43 -3.16 -0.99 -9.91
C TYR A 43 -4.60 -1.32 -10.19
N VAL A 44 -5.22 -2.03 -9.27
CA VAL A 44 -6.58 -2.53 -9.45
C VAL A 44 -7.58 -1.90 -8.50
N GLY A 45 -7.13 -1.43 -7.35
CA GLY A 45 -8.01 -0.86 -6.33
C GLY A 45 -7.51 -1.15 -4.93
N SER A 46 -8.43 -1.16 -3.95
CA SER A 46 -8.11 -1.46 -2.56
C SER A 46 -8.68 -2.81 -2.12
N PHE A 47 -7.92 -3.50 -1.28
CA PHE A 47 -8.33 -4.74 -0.63
C PHE A 47 -9.57 -4.53 0.25
N VAL A 48 -10.52 -5.47 0.16
CA VAL A 48 -11.71 -5.52 1.02
C VAL A 48 -11.63 -6.72 1.95
N GLN A 49 -11.59 -7.93 1.38
CA GLN A 49 -11.54 -9.20 2.13
C GLN A 49 -11.02 -10.35 1.26
N SER A 50 -10.66 -11.46 1.89
CA SER A 50 -10.33 -12.73 1.22
C SER A 50 -11.30 -13.83 1.65
N VAL A 51 -11.75 -14.64 0.70
CA VAL A 51 -12.60 -15.82 0.92
C VAL A 51 -12.01 -16.98 0.13
N GLY A 52 -11.43 -17.94 0.84
CA GLY A 52 -10.67 -19.03 0.20
C GLY A 52 -9.52 -18.48 -0.63
N GLU A 53 -9.43 -18.88 -1.90
CA GLU A 53 -8.41 -18.38 -2.83
C GLU A 53 -8.74 -17.03 -3.46
N TRP A 54 -9.93 -16.49 -3.19
CA TRP A 54 -10.42 -15.28 -3.81
C TRP A 54 -10.19 -14.05 -2.94
N THR A 55 -9.83 -12.94 -3.57
CA THR A 55 -9.73 -11.64 -2.95
C THR A 55 -10.76 -10.71 -3.56
N GLN A 56 -11.58 -10.09 -2.70
CA GLN A 56 -12.49 -9.02 -3.09
C GLN A 56 -11.75 -7.68 -3.08
N ILE A 57 -11.94 -6.91 -4.14
CA ILE A 57 -11.29 -5.64 -4.37
C ILE A 57 -12.37 -4.59 -4.61
N ARG A 58 -12.25 -3.43 -3.96
CA ARG A 58 -12.94 -2.22 -4.38
C ARG A 58 -12.15 -1.66 -5.57
N LEU A 59 -12.68 -1.87 -6.77
CA LEU A 59 -12.02 -1.53 -8.02
C LEU A 59 -11.76 -0.03 -8.10
N ARG A 60 -10.61 0.39 -8.63
CA ARG A 60 -10.34 1.82 -8.90
C ARG A 60 -11.37 2.39 -9.87
N ASN A 61 -11.60 1.66 -10.96
CA ASN A 61 -12.58 1.99 -12.00
C ASN A 61 -13.61 0.86 -12.04
N PRO A 62 -14.91 1.16 -12.02
CA PRO A 62 -15.94 0.13 -12.14
C PRO A 62 -15.77 -0.69 -13.43
N ILE A 63 -15.96 -2.00 -13.33
CA ILE A 63 -15.93 -2.92 -14.48
C ILE A 63 -17.34 -3.46 -14.68
N SER A 64 -17.91 -3.24 -15.86
CA SER A 64 -19.29 -3.64 -16.17
C SER A 64 -20.30 -3.13 -15.13
N GLY A 65 -20.13 -1.89 -14.67
CA GLY A 65 -20.96 -1.23 -13.65
C GLY A 65 -20.68 -1.65 -12.21
N ASN A 66 -19.79 -2.62 -11.97
CA ASN A 66 -19.49 -3.11 -10.63
C ASN A 66 -18.31 -2.35 -10.02
N GLN A 67 -18.53 -1.73 -8.85
CA GLN A 67 -17.49 -1.08 -8.04
C GLN A 67 -16.61 -2.08 -7.28
N TYR A 68 -17.07 -3.33 -7.18
CA TYR A 68 -16.38 -4.43 -6.52
C TYR A 68 -16.16 -5.59 -7.50
N GLY A 69 -15.04 -6.29 -7.34
CA GLY A 69 -14.73 -7.47 -8.13
C GLY A 69 -13.92 -8.48 -7.35
N TRP A 70 -13.97 -9.73 -7.78
CA TRP A 70 -13.25 -10.85 -7.20
C TRP A 70 -12.15 -11.31 -8.15
N ILE A 71 -10.96 -11.54 -7.61
CA ILE A 71 -9.78 -12.00 -8.35
C ILE A 71 -9.07 -13.05 -7.51
N LEU A 72 -8.45 -14.04 -8.15
CA LEU A 72 -7.59 -14.99 -7.46
C LEU A 72 -6.44 -14.28 -6.74
N SER A 73 -6.24 -14.63 -5.47
CA SER A 73 -5.28 -13.98 -4.59
C SER A 73 -3.84 -14.16 -5.07
N ASP A 74 -3.56 -15.29 -5.73
CA ASP A 74 -2.24 -15.57 -6.32
C ASP A 74 -1.88 -14.63 -7.48
N LYS A 75 -2.84 -13.89 -8.05
CA LYS A 75 -2.61 -12.91 -9.14
C LYS A 75 -2.38 -11.50 -8.63
N LEU A 76 -2.48 -11.28 -7.33
CA LEU A 76 -2.36 -9.98 -6.69
C LEU A 76 -1.08 -9.89 -5.88
N VAL A 77 -0.58 -8.66 -5.78
CA VAL A 77 0.42 -8.26 -4.81
C VAL A 77 -0.04 -6.99 -4.14
N GLN A 78 0.34 -6.83 -2.87
CA GLN A 78 0.19 -5.54 -2.22
C GLN A 78 1.14 -4.56 -2.89
N TRP A 79 0.61 -3.41 -3.27
CA TRP A 79 1.44 -2.37 -3.81
C TRP A 79 2.39 -1.81 -2.76
N GLN A 80 3.64 -1.59 -3.17
CA GLN A 80 4.69 -0.99 -2.36
C GLN A 80 5.23 0.24 -3.10
N ALA A 81 5.55 1.28 -2.34
CA ALA A 81 6.03 2.55 -2.87
C ALA A 81 7.45 2.84 -2.35
N PRO A 82 8.48 2.15 -2.87
CA PRO A 82 9.81 2.21 -2.28
C PRO A 82 10.55 3.53 -2.59
N TYR A 83 10.23 4.19 -3.72
CA TYR A 83 11.02 5.32 -4.20
C TYR A 83 10.37 6.66 -3.89
N ASN A 84 11.17 7.61 -3.42
CA ASN A 84 10.76 9.01 -3.29
C ASN A 84 10.80 9.71 -4.65
N TYR A 85 9.77 10.48 -4.94
CA TYR A 85 9.66 11.34 -6.11
C TYR A 85 9.56 12.80 -5.70
N TYR A 86 10.31 13.65 -6.39
CA TYR A 86 10.36 15.10 -6.16
C TYR A 86 9.90 15.84 -7.40
N ILE A 87 9.29 17.01 -7.22
CA ILE A 87 9.04 17.92 -8.34
C ILE A 87 10.38 18.46 -8.83
N GLN A 88 10.61 18.45 -10.14
CA GLN A 88 11.81 19.01 -10.76
C GLN A 88 12.00 20.47 -10.36
N ASN A 89 13.25 20.86 -10.10
CA ASN A 89 13.62 22.24 -9.79
C ASN A 89 13.21 23.19 -10.92
N GLY A 90 12.86 24.43 -10.58
CA GLY A 90 12.42 25.45 -11.53
C GLY A 90 10.97 25.31 -12.02
N ARG A 91 10.23 24.26 -11.60
CA ARG A 91 8.78 24.14 -11.87
C ARG A 91 7.98 24.85 -10.78
N THR A 92 6.87 25.46 -11.17
CA THR A 92 5.92 26.09 -10.23
C THR A 92 4.50 25.58 -10.50
N GLY A 93 3.73 25.38 -9.44
CA GLY A 93 2.30 25.05 -9.57
C GLY A 93 1.97 23.75 -10.29
N VAL A 94 2.83 22.72 -10.21
CA VAL A 94 2.61 21.40 -10.81
C VAL A 94 1.39 20.73 -10.19
N ASN A 95 0.44 20.34 -11.04
CA ASN A 95 -0.82 19.75 -10.60
C ASN A 95 -0.64 18.29 -10.13
N VAL A 96 -1.16 18.00 -8.95
CA VAL A 96 -1.46 16.64 -8.48
C VAL A 96 -2.92 16.36 -8.76
N ARG A 97 -3.23 15.24 -9.43
CA ARG A 97 -4.55 14.97 -9.98
C ARG A 97 -5.21 13.70 -9.44
N ASN A 98 -6.53 13.61 -9.55
CA ASN A 98 -7.31 12.45 -9.11
C ASN A 98 -7.24 11.26 -10.10
N ALA A 99 -6.94 11.51 -11.38
CA ALA A 99 -6.81 10.49 -12.42
C ALA A 99 -5.66 10.83 -13.40
N PRO A 100 -5.10 9.85 -14.15
CA PRO A 100 -4.00 10.05 -15.08
C PRO A 100 -4.48 10.71 -16.40
N SER A 101 -4.91 11.98 -16.32
CA SER A 101 -5.40 12.76 -17.45
C SER A 101 -5.18 14.26 -17.21
N LEU A 102 -5.01 15.03 -18.29
CA LEU A 102 -4.91 16.49 -18.24
C LEU A 102 -6.23 17.19 -17.88
N THR A 103 -7.37 16.52 -18.10
CA THR A 103 -8.71 17.05 -17.81
C THR A 103 -9.26 16.62 -16.47
N SER A 104 -8.54 15.76 -15.73
CA SER A 104 -8.99 15.27 -14.44
C SER A 104 -8.83 16.33 -13.34
N GLY A 105 -9.60 16.19 -12.26
CA GLY A 105 -9.61 17.15 -11.16
C GLY A 105 -8.24 17.30 -10.49
N VAL A 106 -7.89 18.54 -10.13
CA VAL A 106 -6.65 18.85 -9.42
C VAL A 106 -6.90 18.77 -7.91
N LEU A 107 -6.14 17.91 -7.24
CA LEU A 107 -6.17 17.73 -5.78
C LEU A 107 -5.39 18.84 -5.06
N LYS A 108 -4.18 19.14 -5.56
CA LYS A 108 -3.30 20.19 -5.03
C LYS A 108 -2.24 20.57 -6.05
N LYS A 109 -1.49 21.62 -5.77
CA LYS A 109 -0.33 22.05 -6.56
C LYS A 109 0.95 21.96 -5.75
N LEU A 110 2.04 21.61 -6.43
CA LEU A 110 3.38 21.50 -5.86
C LEU A 110 4.39 22.32 -6.68
N ASN A 111 5.43 22.80 -6.02
CA ASN A 111 6.53 23.58 -6.59
C ASN A 111 7.80 22.72 -6.63
N GLY A 112 8.78 23.14 -7.43
CA GLY A 112 10.07 22.46 -7.59
C GLY A 112 10.79 22.25 -6.27
N GLY A 113 11.47 21.11 -6.16
CA GLY A 113 12.20 20.69 -4.96
C GLY A 113 11.32 20.03 -3.88
N MET A 114 9.99 20.18 -3.95
CA MET A 114 9.11 19.55 -2.96
C MET A 114 8.97 18.03 -3.18
N LEU A 115 8.89 17.28 -2.09
CA LEU A 115 8.55 15.86 -2.11
C LEU A 115 7.12 15.67 -2.58
N ALA A 116 6.95 15.04 -3.74
CA ALA A 116 5.65 14.74 -4.32
C ALA A 116 4.97 13.56 -3.61
N GLY A 117 5.77 12.53 -3.28
CA GLY A 117 5.29 11.32 -2.66
C GLY A 117 6.19 10.13 -2.97
N LYS A 118 5.67 8.93 -2.71
CA LYS A 118 6.35 7.66 -2.98
C LYS A 118 5.67 6.88 -4.08
N SER A 119 6.44 6.16 -4.89
CA SER A 119 5.90 5.28 -5.95
C SER A 119 6.83 4.10 -6.26
N ASP A 120 6.30 3.06 -6.89
CA ASP A 120 7.08 2.03 -7.58
C ASP A 120 7.48 2.45 -9.00
N GLY A 121 7.01 3.63 -9.45
CA GLY A 121 7.22 4.13 -10.81
C GLY A 121 6.16 3.67 -11.80
N TYR A 122 5.05 3.11 -11.35
CA TYR A 122 3.94 2.81 -12.25
C TYR A 122 3.45 4.07 -12.96
N ASN A 123 3.36 3.97 -14.28
CA ASN A 123 2.94 5.03 -15.17
C ASN A 123 1.68 4.59 -15.95
N GLU A 124 0.73 5.52 -16.06
CA GLU A 124 -0.46 5.39 -16.89
C GLU A 124 -0.68 6.72 -17.61
N ASN A 125 -0.80 6.70 -18.94
CA ASN A 125 -1.01 7.89 -19.78
C ASN A 125 0.01 9.03 -19.54
N GLY A 126 1.27 8.70 -19.22
CA GLY A 126 2.30 9.70 -18.92
C GLY A 126 2.24 10.24 -17.48
N PHE A 127 1.33 9.77 -16.64
CA PHE A 127 1.25 10.14 -15.23
C PHE A 127 1.76 9.01 -14.35
N VAL A 128 2.52 9.35 -13.33
CA VAL A 128 2.95 8.43 -12.28
C VAL A 128 1.94 8.45 -11.15
N PHE A 129 1.61 7.27 -10.61
CA PHE A 129 0.77 7.13 -9.41
C PHE A 129 1.64 7.23 -8.16
N LEU A 130 1.24 8.05 -7.19
CA LEU A 130 2.01 8.26 -5.96
C LEU A 130 1.13 8.11 -4.72
N ALA A 131 1.73 7.55 -3.67
CA ALA A 131 1.31 7.78 -2.29
C ALA A 131 1.78 9.18 -1.91
N LEU A 132 0.85 10.11 -1.76
CA LEU A 132 1.18 11.53 -1.60
C LEU A 132 1.79 11.80 -0.23
N ASN A 133 2.75 12.72 -0.19
CA ASN A 133 3.20 13.27 1.08
C ASN A 133 2.03 14.01 1.75
N GLY A 134 1.66 13.59 2.96
CA GLY A 134 0.44 14.03 3.66
C GLY A 134 -0.77 13.07 3.56
N GLY A 135 -0.60 11.90 2.94
CA GLY A 135 -1.63 10.87 2.86
C GLY A 135 -2.48 10.91 1.58
N GLY A 136 -3.18 9.82 1.33
CA GLY A 136 -3.94 9.62 0.10
C GLY A 136 -3.06 9.33 -1.13
N TYR A 137 -3.70 9.32 -2.30
CA TYR A 137 -3.07 8.96 -3.56
C TYR A 137 -3.38 10.00 -4.64
N GLY A 138 -2.48 10.10 -5.62
CA GLY A 138 -2.68 11.01 -6.74
C GLY A 138 -1.76 10.73 -7.91
N TRP A 139 -1.96 11.51 -8.96
CA TRP A 139 -1.27 11.39 -10.23
C TRP A 139 -0.53 12.67 -10.58
N ILE A 140 0.71 12.55 -11.01
CA ILE A 140 1.52 13.68 -11.48
C ILE A 140 2.15 13.30 -12.81
N SER A 141 2.21 14.22 -13.76
CA SER A 141 2.88 13.96 -15.03
C SER A 141 4.35 13.60 -14.79
N ALA A 142 4.82 12.54 -15.45
CA ALA A 142 6.18 12.07 -15.38
C ALA A 142 7.20 13.16 -15.77
N ASP A 143 6.81 14.08 -16.65
CA ASP A 143 7.65 15.16 -17.17
C ASP A 143 8.08 16.17 -16.09
N TYR A 144 7.36 16.23 -14.96
CA TYR A 144 7.61 17.20 -13.89
C TYR A 144 8.23 16.60 -12.64
N ILE A 145 8.48 15.28 -12.62
CA ILE A 145 8.99 14.61 -11.43
C ILE A 145 10.31 13.90 -11.72
N THR A 146 11.07 13.69 -10.66
CA THR A 146 12.30 12.91 -10.70
C THR A 146 12.35 11.95 -9.53
N ARG A 147 12.89 10.76 -9.77
CA ARG A 147 13.12 9.75 -8.73
C ARG A 147 14.42 10.08 -8.01
N SER A 148 14.38 10.11 -6.68
CA SER A 148 15.62 10.07 -5.89
C SER A 148 16.06 8.62 -5.74
N ASN A 149 17.29 8.33 -6.17
CA ASN A 149 17.92 7.04 -5.95
C ASN A 149 18.47 6.98 -4.52
N VAL A 150 17.58 6.88 -3.53
CA VAL A 150 17.97 6.33 -2.23
C VAL A 150 17.78 4.82 -2.31
N THR A 151 18.90 4.11 -2.17
CA THR A 151 19.02 2.65 -2.14
C THR A 151 17.98 2.08 -1.17
N ALA A 152 17.29 1.02 -1.59
CA ALA A 152 16.25 0.37 -0.81
C ALA A 152 16.70 0.13 0.64
N GLN A 153 15.87 0.54 1.60
CA GLN A 153 15.99 0.07 2.97
C GLN A 153 15.82 -1.46 2.93
N PRO A 154 16.77 -2.26 3.45
CA PRO A 154 16.60 -3.70 3.51
C PRO A 154 15.39 -4.00 4.38
N THR A 155 14.43 -4.74 3.82
CA THR A 155 13.41 -5.44 4.59
C THR A 155 14.13 -6.45 5.47
N THR A 156 14.34 -6.14 6.75
CA THR A 156 14.67 -7.15 7.75
C THR A 156 13.41 -7.98 7.99
N THR A 157 13.23 -9.01 7.16
CA THR A 157 12.45 -10.18 7.54
C THR A 157 13.18 -10.83 8.71
N GLY A 158 12.65 -10.66 9.92
CA GLY A 158 13.12 -11.38 11.09
C GLY A 158 12.84 -12.87 10.93
N THR A 159 13.83 -13.59 10.42
CA THR A 159 13.97 -15.03 10.63
C THR A 159 15.12 -15.19 11.61
N GLU A 160 14.77 -15.40 12.87
CA GLU A 160 15.72 -15.75 13.92
C GLU A 160 16.28 -17.15 13.64
N THR A 161 17.50 -17.21 13.12
CA THR A 161 18.33 -18.41 13.20
C THR A 161 19.53 -18.05 14.06
N ARG A 162 19.51 -18.52 15.31
CA ARG A 162 20.59 -18.42 16.30
C ARG A 162 21.91 -18.97 15.73
N PRO A 163 23.01 -18.21 15.74
CA PRO A 163 24.33 -18.78 15.52
C PRO A 163 24.89 -19.42 16.80
N PRO A 164 25.75 -20.44 16.70
CA PRO A 164 26.51 -20.95 17.83
C PRO A 164 27.62 -19.94 18.24
N ASP A 165 27.98 -20.08 19.51
CA ASP A 165 28.76 -19.21 20.39
C ASP A 165 30.26 -18.98 20.02
N LEU A 166 30.82 -17.98 20.72
CA LEU A 166 32.22 -17.63 21.04
C LEU A 166 32.97 -16.59 20.19
N SER A 167 32.94 -15.32 20.68
CA SER A 167 34.11 -14.58 21.20
C SER A 167 33.73 -13.13 21.55
N ALA A 168 33.57 -12.81 22.84
CA ALA A 168 33.40 -11.44 23.36
C ALA A 168 34.77 -10.76 23.59
N PRO A 169 34.82 -9.42 23.59
CA PRO A 169 35.16 -8.75 24.85
C PRO A 169 34.18 -7.62 25.23
N THR A 170 34.16 -7.39 26.54
CA THR A 170 33.17 -6.67 27.34
C THR A 170 33.27 -5.14 27.21
N GLU A 171 32.15 -4.46 26.97
CA GLU A 171 31.95 -3.06 27.38
C GLU A 171 30.69 -2.98 28.26
N THR A 172 30.90 -2.85 29.56
CA THR A 172 29.86 -2.54 30.55
C THR A 172 29.38 -1.11 30.38
N LYS A 173 28.11 -0.90 30.00
CA LYS A 173 27.41 0.37 30.21
C LYS A 173 26.31 0.20 31.25
N ASP A 174 26.40 1.05 32.25
CA ASP A 174 25.59 1.15 33.45
C ASP A 174 24.18 1.67 33.13
N TYR A 175 23.14 0.90 33.46
CA TYR A 175 21.73 1.18 33.09
C TYR A 175 20.93 1.87 34.21
N ARG A 176 21.57 2.67 35.07
CA ARG A 176 20.87 3.37 36.16
C ARG A 176 20.29 4.76 35.85
N GLN A 177 20.22 5.19 34.58
CA GLN A 177 19.93 6.61 34.28
C GLN A 177 18.67 6.92 33.44
N PHE A 178 17.90 5.93 32.98
CA PHE A 178 16.67 6.23 32.21
C PHE A 178 15.44 5.53 32.80
N LEU A 179 15.03 6.03 33.96
CA LEU A 179 13.71 5.83 34.53
C LEU A 179 12.76 6.95 34.03
N LEU A 180 11.55 6.51 33.62
CA LEU A 180 10.27 7.23 33.40
C LEU A 180 9.89 7.61 31.94
N PRO A 181 8.58 7.65 31.59
CA PRO A 181 7.45 6.81 32.01
C PRO A 181 6.56 6.42 30.80
N GLY A 182 6.72 5.23 30.22
CA GLY A 182 5.95 4.82 29.03
C GLY A 182 5.00 3.64 29.18
N ILE A 183 5.03 2.95 30.33
CA ILE A 183 4.45 1.59 30.46
C ILE A 183 3.12 1.56 31.21
N ILE A 184 2.62 2.69 31.71
CA ILE A 184 1.36 2.70 32.49
C ILE A 184 0.10 2.85 31.60
N PHE A 185 0.22 3.31 30.35
CA PHE A 185 -0.96 3.60 29.53
C PHE A 185 -1.62 2.39 28.86
N LEU A 186 -0.92 1.27 28.68
CA LEU A 186 -1.48 0.10 27.97
C LEU A 186 -2.30 -0.84 28.87
N SER A 187 -2.21 -0.69 30.19
CA SER A 187 -2.94 -1.50 31.17
C SER A 187 -4.35 -0.95 31.50
N CYS A 188 -4.62 0.34 31.26
CA CYS A 188 -5.89 0.97 31.65
C CYS A 188 -6.98 0.84 30.57
N ILE A 189 -6.59 0.75 29.29
CA ILE A 189 -7.54 0.66 28.16
C ILE A 189 -8.17 -0.74 28.06
N THR A 190 -7.43 -1.80 28.39
CA THR A 190 -7.94 -3.18 28.37
C THR A 190 -8.93 -3.47 29.49
N LEU A 191 -8.79 -2.82 30.66
CA LEU A 191 -9.72 -2.97 31.78
C LEU A 191 -11.08 -2.28 31.51
N LEU A 192 -11.09 -1.13 30.82
CA LEU A 192 -12.34 -0.42 30.50
C LEU A 192 -13.20 -1.13 29.44
N MET A 193 -12.60 -1.87 28.51
CA MET A 193 -13.35 -2.64 27.50
C MET A 193 -14.03 -3.90 28.10
N LEU A 194 -13.41 -4.53 29.09
CA LEU A 194 -13.98 -5.70 29.79
C LEU A 194 -15.17 -5.32 30.67
N VAL A 195 -15.13 -4.16 31.34
CA VAL A 195 -16.26 -3.70 32.17
C VAL A 195 -17.48 -3.31 31.32
N ARG A 196 -17.28 -2.74 30.13
CA ARG A 196 -18.41 -2.44 29.21
C ARG A 196 -19.04 -3.69 28.58
N TYR A 197 -18.29 -4.78 28.47
CA TYR A 197 -18.81 -6.03 27.92
C TYR A 197 -19.69 -6.79 28.93
N ALA A 198 -19.39 -6.68 30.24
CA ALA A 198 -20.15 -7.38 31.28
C ALA A 198 -21.54 -6.76 31.58
N ILE A 199 -21.76 -5.46 31.33
CA ILE A 199 -23.03 -4.79 31.65
C ILE A 199 -24.14 -5.09 30.62
N LYS A 200 -23.79 -5.51 29.40
CA LYS A 200 -24.78 -5.81 28.33
C LYS A 200 -25.44 -7.19 28.39
N PHE A 201 -25.17 -7.99 29.43
CA PHE A 201 -25.69 -9.36 29.59
C PHE A 201 -26.65 -9.54 30.78
N GLN A 202 -27.22 -8.44 31.31
CA GLN A 202 -28.19 -8.46 32.42
C GLN A 202 -29.53 -7.76 32.10
N GLU A 203 -29.87 -7.58 30.83
CA GLU A 203 -31.26 -7.28 30.41
C GLU A 203 -31.76 -8.33 29.43
#